data_AF-A0A1S1N5M6-F1
#
_entry.id   AF-A0A1S1N5M6-F1
#
_cell.length_a   1.000
_cell.length_b   1.000
_cell.length_c   1.000
_cell.angle_alpha   90.00
_cell.angle_beta   90.00
_cell.angle_gamma   90.00
#
_symmetry.space_group_name_H-M   'P 1'
#
loop_
_entity.id
_entity.type
_entity.pdbx_description
1 polymer ?
#
loop_
_entity_poly.entity_id
_entity_poly.type
_entity_poly.pdbx_seq_one_letter_code
_entity_poly.pdbx_strand_id
1 'polypeptide(L)'
;MAKNLRSSAEVGVDIANVMASKKLTLETCAAAFNSKYKVEIDKGLKAAMNKDFIQRVKTKDFKVVSKRVEDLCKFLGVDPYVNQKPKRCFEKEFAQVELVIKQRPELEPKIKQLLHSITEIVAVQGA
;
A
#
# COMPACT_ATOMS: atom_id res chain seq x y z
N MET A 1 -1.97 -19.80 7.65
CA MET A 1 -0.74 -18.99 7.82
C MET A 1 -1.12 -17.69 8.52
N ALA A 2 -0.43 -17.31 9.60
CA ALA A 2 -0.66 -16.03 10.26
C ALA A 2 -0.27 -14.89 9.31
N LYS A 3 -1.18 -13.96 9.06
CA LYS A 3 -0.88 -12.77 8.24
C LYS A 3 -0.15 -11.77 9.12
N ASN A 4 1.07 -11.40 8.74
CA ASN A 4 1.82 -10.35 9.43
C ASN A 4 1.22 -8.98 9.11
N LEU A 5 1.16 -8.08 10.08
CA LEU A 5 0.70 -6.71 9.88
C LEU A 5 1.84 -5.86 9.30
N ARG A 6 1.50 -4.91 8.41
CA ARG A 6 2.43 -3.88 7.92
C ARG A 6 2.78 -2.91 9.04
N SER A 7 3.85 -2.14 8.84
CA SER A 7 4.19 -1.09 9.79
C SER A 7 3.10 -0.02 9.86
N SER A 8 2.95 0.62 11.01
CA SER A 8 2.02 1.74 11.18
C SER A 8 2.31 2.89 10.23
N ALA A 9 3.59 3.12 9.91
CA ALA A 9 4.03 4.13 8.95
C ALA A 9 3.48 3.85 7.54
N GLU A 10 3.64 2.63 7.03
CA GLU A 10 3.13 2.23 5.71
C GLU A 10 1.61 2.32 5.63
N VAL A 11 0.92 1.78 6.63
CA VAL A 11 -0.55 1.81 6.68
C VAL A 11 -1.06 3.25 6.77
N GLY A 12 -0.41 4.10 7.56
CA GLY A 12 -0.76 5.52 7.68
C GLY A 12 -0.60 6.28 6.36
N VAL A 13 0.47 6.01 5.59
CA VAL A 13 0.66 6.60 4.24
C VAL A 13 -0.47 6.21 3.31
N ASP A 14 -0.80 4.92 3.23
CA ASP A 14 -1.83 4.44 2.30
C ASP A 14 -3.22 4.97 2.67
N ILE A 15 -3.54 5.02 3.96
CA ILE A 15 -4.78 5.64 4.45
C ILE A 15 -4.82 7.12 4.05
N ALA A 16 -3.74 7.88 4.26
CA ALA A 16 -3.68 9.30 3.90
C ALA A 16 -3.88 9.51 2.39
N ASN A 17 -3.24 8.69 1.56
CA ASN A 17 -3.36 8.73 0.11
C ASN A 17 -4.79 8.39 -0.36
N VAL A 18 -5.40 7.34 0.21
CA VAL A 18 -6.78 6.96 -0.12
C VAL A 18 -7.76 8.05 0.29
N MET A 19 -7.61 8.63 1.49
CA MET A 19 -8.45 9.75 1.91
C MET A 19 -8.33 10.95 0.97
N ALA A 20 -7.12 11.30 0.55
CA ALA A 20 -6.89 12.38 -0.41
C ALA A 20 -7.53 12.08 -1.78
N SER A 21 -7.34 10.86 -2.32
CA SER A 21 -7.91 10.44 -3.60
C SER A 21 -9.44 10.46 -3.62
N LYS A 22 -10.07 10.10 -2.49
CA LYS A 22 -11.52 10.10 -2.31
C LYS A 22 -12.08 11.44 -1.83
N LYS A 23 -11.22 12.47 -1.68
CA LYS A 23 -11.57 13.80 -1.13
C LYS A 23 -12.29 13.72 0.22
N LEU A 24 -11.91 12.76 1.06
CA LEU A 24 -12.50 12.57 2.38
C LEU A 24 -11.81 13.48 3.40
N THR A 25 -12.61 14.30 4.09
CA THR A 25 -12.19 15.01 5.31
C THR A 25 -12.18 14.04 6.50
N LEU A 26 -11.61 14.46 7.63
CA LEU A 26 -11.60 13.66 8.85
C LEU A 26 -13.03 13.39 9.33
N GLU A 27 -13.86 14.42 9.33
CA GLU A 27 -15.26 14.40 9.77
C GLU A 27 -16.10 13.50 8.86
N THR A 28 -15.98 13.67 7.55
CA THR A 28 -16.75 12.89 6.57
C THR A 28 -16.31 11.42 6.58
N CYS A 29 -15.01 11.14 6.74
CA CYS A 29 -14.51 9.77 6.88
C CYS A 29 -15.06 9.10 8.15
N ALA A 30 -15.03 9.78 9.30
CA ALA A 30 -15.58 9.25 10.55
C ALA A 30 -17.09 9.00 10.44
N ALA A 31 -17.84 9.97 9.93
CA ALA A 31 -19.27 9.87 9.77
C ALA A 31 -19.65 8.74 8.80
N ALA A 32 -18.97 8.63 7.66
CA ALA A 32 -19.22 7.58 6.67
C ALA A 32 -18.91 6.18 7.22
N PHE A 33 -17.82 6.03 7.99
CA PHE A 33 -17.50 4.77 8.66
C PHE A 33 -18.60 4.40 9.66
N ASN A 34 -18.95 5.33 10.55
CA ASN A 34 -19.93 5.08 11.62
C ASN A 34 -21.32 4.79 11.07
N SER A 35 -21.71 5.45 9.99
CA SER A 35 -22.96 5.18 9.28
C SER A 35 -22.97 3.77 8.68
N LYS A 36 -21.89 3.39 7.98
CA LYS A 36 -21.79 2.07 7.34
C LYS A 36 -21.81 0.91 8.33
N TYR A 37 -21.18 1.07 9.49
CA TYR A 37 -21.04 0.01 10.50
C TYR A 37 -21.89 0.27 11.75
N LYS A 38 -22.96 1.05 11.64
CA LYS A 38 -23.78 1.46 12.78
C LYS A 38 -24.25 0.26 13.59
N VAL A 39 -24.77 -0.77 12.92
CA VAL A 39 -25.30 -1.98 13.56
C VAL A 39 -24.21 -2.72 14.35
N GLU A 40 -23.00 -2.84 13.80
CA GLU A 40 -21.88 -3.49 14.47
C GLU A 40 -21.33 -2.66 15.63
N ILE A 41 -21.39 -1.33 15.53
CA ILE A 41 -21.01 -0.41 16.61
C ILE A 41 -22.02 -0.52 17.76
N ASP A 42 -23.32 -0.50 17.46
CA ASP A 42 -24.38 -0.59 18.46
C ASP A 42 -24.35 -1.94 19.20
N LYS A 43 -23.90 -3.00 18.51
CA LYS A 43 -23.66 -4.34 19.09
C LYS A 43 -22.32 -4.48 19.82
N GLY A 44 -21.49 -3.43 19.86
CA GLY A 44 -20.15 -3.47 20.49
C GLY A 44 -19.10 -4.29 19.72
N LEU A 45 -19.39 -4.71 18.49
CA LEU A 45 -18.48 -5.50 17.64
C LEU A 45 -17.42 -4.63 16.97
N LYS A 46 -17.68 -3.32 16.84
CA LYS A 46 -16.75 -2.32 16.29
C LYS A 46 -16.72 -1.07 17.15
N ALA A 47 -15.54 -0.49 17.27
CA ALA A 47 -15.41 0.83 17.89
C ALA A 47 -15.76 1.93 16.88
N ALA A 48 -16.59 2.88 17.29
CA ALA A 48 -16.88 4.07 16.49
C ALA A 48 -15.61 4.87 16.19
N MET A 49 -15.56 5.55 15.04
CA MET A 49 -14.48 6.44 14.65
C MET A 49 -14.79 7.88 15.04
N ASN A 50 -13.76 8.64 15.39
CA ASN A 50 -13.83 10.08 15.58
C ASN A 50 -12.70 10.76 14.79
N LYS A 51 -12.81 12.08 14.60
CA LYS A 51 -11.85 12.84 13.79
C LYS A 51 -10.41 12.74 14.35
N ASP A 52 -10.25 12.72 15.67
CA ASP A 52 -8.94 12.69 16.32
C ASP A 52 -8.23 11.36 16.08
N PHE A 53 -8.98 10.25 16.11
CA PHE A 53 -8.45 8.93 15.76
C PHE A 53 -8.01 8.88 14.31
N ILE A 54 -8.83 9.38 13.39
CA ILE A 54 -8.49 9.41 11.96
C ILE A 54 -7.28 10.30 11.72
N GLN A 55 -7.21 11.46 12.38
CA GLN A 55 -6.05 12.36 12.30
C GLN A 55 -4.79 11.65 12.78
N ARG A 56 -4.84 10.98 13.93
CA ARG A 56 -3.71 10.22 14.48
C ARG A 56 -3.20 9.14 13.54
N VAL A 57 -4.12 8.38 12.94
CA VAL A 57 -3.75 7.34 11.97
C VAL A 57 -3.16 7.97 10.70
N LYS A 58 -3.75 9.06 10.20
CA LYS A 58 -3.26 9.80 9.04
C LYS A 58 -1.86 10.40 9.27
N THR A 59 -1.57 10.89 10.46
CA THR A 59 -0.26 11.46 10.83
C THR A 59 0.75 10.41 11.29
N LYS A 60 0.42 9.11 11.18
CA LYS A 60 1.29 7.99 11.57
C LYS A 60 1.64 7.99 13.07
N ASP A 61 0.85 8.67 13.90
CA ASP A 61 1.07 8.76 15.34
C ASP A 61 0.46 7.54 16.07
N PHE A 62 0.85 6.34 15.65
CA PHE A 62 0.42 5.10 16.29
C PHE A 62 1.49 4.02 16.18
N LYS A 63 1.68 3.24 17.26
CA LYS A 63 2.75 2.25 17.36
C LYS A 63 2.44 0.93 16.66
N VAL A 64 1.17 0.51 16.66
CA VAL A 64 0.74 -0.81 16.18
C VAL A 64 -0.57 -0.70 15.42
N VAL A 65 -0.70 -1.45 14.33
CA VAL A 65 -1.95 -1.62 13.58
C VAL A 65 -2.94 -2.40 14.44
N SER A 66 -3.75 -1.69 15.22
CA SER A 66 -4.78 -2.29 16.07
C SER A 66 -5.99 -2.75 15.25
N LYS A 67 -6.87 -3.55 15.88
CA LYS A 67 -8.12 -3.99 15.24
C LYS A 67 -8.97 -2.84 14.70
N ARG A 68 -8.98 -1.71 15.40
CA ARG A 68 -9.67 -0.49 14.97
C ARG A 68 -9.03 0.11 13.71
N VAL A 69 -7.70 0.07 13.60
CA VAL A 69 -7.00 0.48 12.38
C VAL A 69 -7.28 -0.50 11.24
N GLU A 70 -7.29 -1.81 11.48
CA GLU A 70 -7.66 -2.81 10.47
C GLU A 70 -9.09 -2.59 9.94
N ASP A 71 -10.03 -2.25 10.82
CA ASP A 71 -11.40 -1.96 10.43
C ASP A 71 -11.49 -0.70 9.55
N LEU A 72 -10.73 0.34 9.89
CA LEU A 72 -10.59 1.53 9.05
C LEU A 72 -9.93 1.19 7.69
N CYS A 73 -8.92 0.33 7.67
CA CYS A 73 -8.29 -0.15 6.44
C CYS A 73 -9.31 -0.87 5.55
N LYS A 74 -10.09 -1.80 6.13
CA LYS A 74 -11.16 -2.52 5.43
C LYS A 74 -12.23 -1.57 4.88
N PHE A 75 -12.57 -0.52 5.63
CA PHE A 75 -13.50 0.52 5.17
C PHE A 75 -12.96 1.27 3.95
N LEU A 76 -11.69 1.68 4.01
CA LEU A 76 -11.05 2.50 2.97
C LEU A 76 -10.59 1.68 1.76
N GLY A 77 -10.50 0.35 1.88
CA GLY A 77 -9.95 -0.54 0.86
C GLY A 77 -8.42 -0.61 0.90
N VAL A 78 -7.81 -0.32 2.06
CA VAL A 78 -6.37 -0.47 2.30
C VAL A 78 -6.11 -1.87 2.86
N ASP A 79 -5.04 -2.53 2.42
CA ASP A 79 -4.62 -3.81 2.97
C ASP A 79 -3.64 -3.59 4.15
N PRO A 80 -4.03 -3.93 5.39
CA PRO A 80 -3.18 -3.76 6.57
C PRO A 80 -2.12 -4.85 6.71
N TYR A 81 -2.21 -5.92 5.93
CA TYR A 81 -1.31 -7.07 6.05
C TYR A 81 -0.12 -6.93 5.11
N VAL A 82 1.01 -7.51 5.53
CA VAL A 82 2.17 -7.72 4.67
C VAL A 82 1.69 -8.67 3.57
N ASN A 83 1.39 -8.08 2.43
CA ASN A 83 1.30 -8.84 1.21
C ASN A 83 2.70 -9.39 0.97
N GLN A 84 2.89 -10.69 1.17
CA GLN A 84 3.97 -11.43 0.52
C GLN A 84 3.78 -11.47 -1.01
N LYS A 85 2.96 -10.58 -1.58
CA LYS A 85 2.91 -10.41 -3.02
C LYS A 85 4.28 -9.90 -3.43
N PRO A 86 4.92 -10.56 -4.41
CA PRO A 86 6.23 -10.13 -4.85
C PRO A 86 6.14 -8.66 -5.24
N LYS A 87 7.12 -7.84 -4.83
CA LYS A 87 7.44 -6.57 -5.51
C LYS A 87 7.17 -6.78 -6.99
N ARG A 88 6.35 -5.95 -7.65
CA ARG A 88 5.93 -6.10 -9.06
C ARG A 88 7.02 -6.85 -9.82
N CYS A 89 6.84 -8.16 -9.95
CA CYS A 89 7.93 -9.00 -10.39
C CYS A 89 7.87 -8.90 -11.90
N PHE A 90 8.86 -8.25 -12.50
CA PHE A 90 8.96 -8.11 -13.94
C PHE A 90 9.32 -9.44 -14.63
N GLU A 91 9.04 -10.59 -13.99
CA GLU A 91 9.35 -11.93 -14.50
C GLU A 91 8.81 -12.16 -15.90
N LYS A 92 7.59 -11.68 -16.19
CA LYS A 92 6.99 -11.84 -17.53
C LYS A 92 7.68 -10.95 -18.55
N GLU A 93 8.00 -9.73 -18.18
CA GLU A 93 8.71 -8.76 -19.00
C GLU A 93 10.15 -9.22 -19.27
N PHE A 94 10.84 -9.77 -18.27
CA PHE A 94 12.17 -10.38 -18.43
C PHE A 94 12.12 -11.63 -19.31
N ALA A 95 11.13 -12.50 -19.14
CA ALA A 95 10.95 -13.66 -20.01
C ALA A 95 10.70 -13.25 -21.48
N GLN A 96 9.97 -12.16 -21.72
CA GLN A 96 9.80 -11.60 -23.06
C GLN A 96 11.11 -11.04 -23.63
N VAL A 97 11.91 -10.34 -22.82
CA VAL A 97 13.23 -9.85 -23.21
C VAL A 97 14.17 -11.01 -23.58
N GLU A 98 14.19 -12.09 -22.79
CA GLU A 98 14.97 -13.29 -23.10
C GLU A 98 14.54 -13.95 -24.41
N LEU A 99 13.23 -14.01 -24.67
CA LEU A 99 12.69 -14.54 -25.91
C LEU A 99 13.09 -13.69 -27.12
N VAL A 100 13.06 -12.36 -26.98
CA VAL A 100 13.53 -11.43 -28.02
C VAL A 100 15.02 -11.60 -28.30
N ILE A 101 15.86 -11.78 -27.27
CA ILE A 101 17.30 -12.04 -27.46
C ILE A 101 17.52 -13.35 -28.20
N LYS A 102 16.78 -14.41 -27.85
CA LYS A 102 16.86 -15.71 -28.55
C LYS A 102 16.46 -15.59 -30.03
N GLN A 103 15.44 -14.78 -30.33
CA GLN A 103 14.97 -14.56 -31.71
C GLN A 103 15.84 -13.59 -32.49
N ARG A 104 16.48 -12.63 -31.80
CA ARG A 104 17.28 -11.54 -32.38
C ARG A 104 18.54 -11.29 -31.54
N PRO A 105 19.56 -12.16 -31.65
CA PRO A 105 20.78 -12.07 -30.84
C PRO A 105 21.52 -10.74 -30.99
N GLU A 106 21.37 -10.05 -32.13
CA GLU A 106 21.98 -8.75 -32.40
C GLU A 106 21.50 -7.64 -31.45
N LEU A 107 20.36 -7.83 -30.77
CA LEU A 107 19.80 -6.86 -29.82
C LEU A 107 20.36 -7.02 -28.40
N GLU A 108 21.04 -8.13 -28.10
CA GLU A 108 21.59 -8.43 -26.77
C GLU A 108 22.49 -7.30 -26.23
N PRO A 109 23.45 -6.73 -27.00
CA PRO A 109 24.32 -5.67 -26.50
C PRO A 109 23.53 -4.41 -26.10
N LYS A 110 22.51 -4.06 -26.89
CA LYS A 110 21.67 -2.88 -26.64
C LYS A 110 20.80 -3.06 -25.40
N ILE A 111 20.27 -4.27 -25.18
CA ILE A 111 19.49 -4.61 -24.00
C ILE A 111 20.36 -4.58 -22.74
N LYS A 112 21.58 -5.14 -22.80
CA LYS A 112 22.56 -5.07 -21.69
C LYS A 112 22.89 -3.63 -21.32
N GLN A 113 23.11 -2.77 -22.32
CA GLN A 113 23.38 -1.34 -22.08
C GLN A 113 22.22 -0.65 -21.36
N LEU A 114 20.98 -0.89 -21.77
CA LEU A 114 19.80 -0.32 -21.11
C LEU A 114 19.68 -0.76 -19.64
N LEU A 115 19.89 -2.05 -19.36
CA LEU A 115 19.90 -2.57 -17.99
C LEU A 115 21.00 -1.92 -17.16
N HIS A 116 22.19 -1.72 -17.75
CA HIS A 116 23.30 -1.05 -17.09
C HIS A 116 22.98 0.41 -16.73
N SER A 117 22.41 1.18 -17.67
CA SER A 117 21.99 2.55 -17.41
C SER A 117 20.92 2.65 -16.30
N ILE A 118 20.02 1.67 -16.21
CA ILE A 118 19.07 1.59 -15.09
C ILE A 118 19.81 1.37 -13.76
N THR A 119 20.81 0.48 -13.73
CA THR A 119 21.61 0.23 -12.52
C THR A 119 22.44 1.45 -12.09
N GLU A 120 22.95 2.24 -13.03
CA GLU A 120 23.67 3.48 -12.73
C GLU A 120 22.76 4.53 -12.07
N ILE A 121 21.53 4.69 -12.56
CA ILE A 121 20.55 5.61 -11.96
C ILE A 121 20.29 5.25 -10.48
N VAL A 122 20.22 3.96 -10.18
CA VAL A 122 20.01 3.47 -8.81
C VAL A 122 21.25 3.69 -7.94
N ALA A 123 22.45 3.53 -8.51
CA ALA A 123 23.70 3.78 -7.79
C ALA A 123 23.89 5.26 -7.41
N VAL A 124 23.42 6.19 -8.25
CA VAL A 124 23.51 7.64 -8.00
C VAL A 124 22.53 8.13 -6.92
N GLN A 125 21.43 7.41 -6.65
CA GLN A 125 20.47 7.76 -5.59
C GLN A 125 20.82 7.20 -4.21
N GLY A 126 21.97 6.51 -4.08
CA GLY A 126 22.47 5.91 -2.84
C GLY A 126 23.74 6.55 -2.26
N ALA A 127 24.18 7.70 -2.79
CA ALA A 127 25.33 8.47 -2.31
C ALA A 127 24.89 9.81 -1.69
#